data_AF-A0A936GAA9-F1
#
_entry.id   AF-A0A936GAA9-F1
#
_cell.length_a   1.000
_cell.length_b   1.000
_cell.length_c   1.000
_cell.angle_alpha   90.00
_cell.angle_beta   90.00
_cell.angle_gamma   90.00
#
_symmetry.space_group_name_H-M   'P 1'
#
loop_
_entity.id
_entity.type
_entity.pdbx_description
1 polymer ?
#
loop_
_entity_poly.entity_id
_entity_poly.type
_entity_poly.pdbx_seq_one_letter_code
_entity_poly.pdbx_strand_id
1 'polypeptide(L)'
;MVFRHSLDIPFLKQGPIHAPLVLAAALTILMWRRNLWIAIPVIIYAGYYAQSSRFTWLFAPGIWIGVLELASASLLNGKLVASQWARAIALGISGIFGGYLLPKFLPLLNRPAADAADIGNQIANSGVTSEFVAGAVSDQPLLWYRLLPNSTYGNGILVGLLIAVVPLLIVLFWLAITKKWILNIWQKLAMIGSSLAFLTVGLIASTKIGGGGDLHNMDMFLIGLAFAAVAAWYNGGRDVVLSSGQLPVWMKVVLIASIIIPALGPWRQMRSFQFAEQASSLVVLTDAPDEKSLDLLPSDEKVNRALEKITDEVAVANEEGEVLFLDQRQLLTFGYITGVPLVPEYEKKVLMNEALSGNAEYFQPFIKTWPQAGSP
;
A
#
# COMPACT_ATOMS: atom_id res chain seq x y z
N MET A 1 -30.47 -7.89 -26.37
CA MET A 1 -30.25 -6.44 -26.18
C MET A 1 -31.05 -5.97 -24.97
N VAL A 2 -30.51 -6.11 -23.76
CA VAL A 2 -30.95 -5.40 -22.54
C VAL A 2 -29.69 -5.13 -21.73
N PHE A 3 -29.42 -3.86 -21.49
CA PHE A 3 -28.22 -3.31 -20.87
C PHE A 3 -28.06 -3.80 -19.43
N ARG A 4 -26.97 -4.51 -19.15
CA ARG A 4 -26.49 -4.76 -17.77
C ARG A 4 -25.43 -3.71 -17.46
N HIS A 5 -25.88 -2.51 -17.08
CA HIS A 5 -24.99 -1.54 -16.44
C HIS A 5 -24.64 -2.08 -15.05
N SER A 6 -23.51 -2.77 -14.94
CA SER A 6 -22.80 -2.85 -13.68
C SER A 6 -22.41 -1.42 -13.29
N LEU A 7 -22.95 -0.94 -12.17
CA LEU A 7 -22.43 0.21 -11.44
C LEU A 7 -21.07 -0.19 -10.84
N ASP A 8 -20.10 -0.45 -11.72
CA ASP A 8 -18.72 -0.60 -11.33
C ASP A 8 -18.21 0.79 -10.99
N ILE A 9 -18.05 1.07 -9.70
CA ILE A 9 -17.47 2.33 -9.21
C ILE A 9 -16.03 2.40 -9.75
N PRO A 10 -15.71 3.22 -10.77
CA PRO A 10 -14.41 3.19 -11.46
C PRO A 10 -13.26 3.69 -10.58
N PHE A 11 -13.59 4.33 -9.45
CA PHE A 11 -12.65 4.91 -8.49
C PHE A 11 -11.69 3.90 -7.86
N LEU A 12 -12.07 2.62 -7.76
CA LEU A 12 -11.24 1.59 -7.11
C LEU A 12 -10.17 0.97 -8.02
N LYS A 13 -10.13 1.33 -9.32
CA LYS A 13 -9.22 0.73 -10.31
C LYS A 13 -8.11 1.64 -10.86
N GLN A 14 -7.87 2.82 -10.29
CA GLN A 14 -7.19 3.91 -11.02
C GLN A 14 -6.00 4.59 -10.30
N GLY A 15 -5.03 3.81 -9.81
CA GLY A 15 -3.69 4.33 -9.52
C GLY A 15 -2.73 3.30 -8.91
N PRO A 16 -1.40 3.50 -9.04
CA PRO A 16 -0.35 2.64 -8.48
C PRO A 16 -0.20 2.78 -6.95
N ILE A 17 -1.28 3.16 -6.25
CA ILE A 17 -1.33 3.17 -4.79
C ILE A 17 -2.33 2.09 -4.39
N HIS A 18 -1.89 1.17 -3.53
CA HIS A 18 -2.76 0.08 -3.11
C HIS A 18 -3.97 0.61 -2.33
N ALA A 19 -5.18 0.35 -2.84
CA ALA A 19 -6.44 0.81 -2.24
C ALA A 19 -6.57 0.55 -0.72
N PRO A 20 -6.10 -0.59 -0.17
CA PRO A 20 -6.11 -0.80 1.28
C PRO A 20 -5.24 0.22 2.05
N LEU A 21 -4.06 0.57 1.54
CA LEU A 21 -3.21 1.56 2.21
C LEU A 21 -3.83 2.96 2.17
N VAL A 22 -4.51 3.32 1.07
CA VAL A 22 -5.27 4.58 0.96
C VAL A 22 -6.39 4.62 1.99
N LEU A 23 -7.12 3.50 2.16
CA LEU A 23 -8.17 3.42 3.18
C LEU A 23 -7.58 3.54 4.60
N ALA A 24 -6.45 2.90 4.89
CA ALA A 24 -5.75 3.06 6.17
C ALA A 24 -5.31 4.51 6.41
N ALA A 25 -4.82 5.19 5.37
CA ALA A 25 -4.50 6.62 5.42
C ALA A 25 -5.74 7.49 5.64
N ALA A 26 -6.86 7.18 4.98
CA ALA A 26 -8.13 7.87 5.16
C ALA A 26 -8.65 7.73 6.60
N LEU A 27 -8.65 6.51 7.15
CA LEU A 27 -8.99 6.26 8.55
C LEU A 27 -8.09 7.08 9.49
N THR A 28 -6.80 7.16 9.16
CA THR A 28 -5.82 7.92 9.95
C THR A 28 -6.11 9.42 9.96
N ILE A 29 -6.25 10.04 8.79
CA ILE A 29 -6.47 11.49 8.70
C ILE A 29 -7.86 11.90 9.22
N LEU A 30 -8.88 11.05 9.09
CA LEU A 30 -10.21 11.33 9.65
C LEU A 30 -10.23 11.39 11.18
N MET A 31 -9.29 10.68 11.82
CA MET A 31 -9.11 10.67 13.27
C MET A 31 -8.21 11.80 13.79
N TRP A 32 -7.52 12.50 12.91
CA TRP A 32 -6.71 13.66 13.28
C TRP A 32 -7.55 14.70 14.01
N ARG A 33 -7.06 15.15 15.17
CA ARG A 33 -7.73 16.09 16.09
C ARG A 33 -9.09 15.63 16.65
N ARG A 34 -9.51 14.39 16.42
CA ARG A 34 -10.70 13.81 17.06
C ARG A 34 -10.42 13.45 18.52
N ASN A 35 -11.49 13.28 19.31
CA ASN A 35 -11.37 12.83 20.70
C ASN A 35 -10.63 11.47 20.75
N LEU A 36 -9.74 11.30 21.74
CA LEU A 36 -8.91 10.11 21.91
C LEU A 36 -9.74 8.83 22.03
N TRP A 37 -10.93 8.90 22.62
CA TRP A 37 -11.83 7.74 22.75
C TRP A 37 -12.27 7.14 21.40
N ILE A 38 -12.37 7.96 20.35
CA ILE A 38 -12.72 7.50 19.00
C ILE A 38 -11.44 7.27 18.20
N ALA A 39 -10.47 8.17 18.33
CA ALA A 39 -9.23 8.11 17.57
C ALA A 39 -8.41 6.85 17.91
N ILE A 40 -8.28 6.46 19.18
CA ILE A 40 -7.47 5.31 19.58
C ILE A 40 -7.98 4.01 18.95
N PRO A 41 -9.26 3.60 19.10
CA PRO A 41 -9.75 2.36 18.49
C PRO A 41 -9.64 2.34 16.97
N VAL A 42 -9.95 3.47 16.31
CA VAL A 42 -9.90 3.56 14.84
C VAL A 42 -8.46 3.52 14.33
N ILE A 43 -7.51 4.13 15.03
CA ILE A 43 -6.08 4.08 14.67
C ILE A 43 -5.49 2.69 14.92
N ILE A 44 -5.89 1.99 15.98
CA ILE A 44 -5.55 0.58 16.20
C ILE A 44 -6.05 -0.24 15.01
N TYR A 45 -7.31 -0.07 14.62
CA TYR A 45 -7.89 -0.77 13.47
C TYR A 45 -7.17 -0.42 12.16
N ALA A 46 -6.84 0.85 11.92
CA ALA A 46 -6.10 1.27 10.74
C ALA A 46 -4.72 0.60 10.66
N GLY A 47 -4.00 0.51 11.79
CA GLY A 47 -2.73 -0.20 11.91
C GLY A 47 -2.87 -1.69 11.57
N TYR A 48 -3.85 -2.35 12.17
CA TYR A 48 -4.16 -3.76 11.92
C TYR A 48 -4.53 -4.01 10.46
N TYR A 49 -5.43 -3.19 9.90
CA TYR A 49 -5.88 -3.29 8.52
C TYR A 49 -4.74 -3.08 7.50
N ALA A 50 -3.84 -2.13 7.78
CA ALA A 50 -2.66 -1.92 6.95
C ALA A 50 -1.74 -3.15 6.96
N GLN A 51 -1.45 -3.72 8.14
CA GLN A 51 -0.59 -4.90 8.26
C GLN A 51 -1.21 -6.14 7.63
N SER A 52 -2.50 -6.39 7.85
CA SER A 52 -3.19 -7.55 7.28
C SER A 52 -3.31 -7.47 5.76
N SER A 53 -3.30 -6.26 5.20
CA SER A 53 -3.26 -6.06 3.75
C SER A 53 -1.86 -6.25 3.17
N ARG A 54 -0.81 -5.78 3.86
CA ARG A 54 0.59 -5.99 3.49
C ARG A 54 1.48 -5.72 4.69
N PHE A 55 2.28 -6.71 5.09
CA PHE A 55 3.07 -6.61 6.32
C PHE A 55 4.02 -5.39 6.34
N THR A 56 4.53 -4.95 5.18
CA THR A 56 5.44 -3.79 5.09
C THR A 56 4.81 -2.46 5.52
N TRP A 57 3.48 -2.39 5.66
CA TRP A 57 2.76 -1.17 6.06
C TRP A 57 2.47 -1.09 7.56
N LEU A 58 2.94 -2.05 8.36
CA LEU A 58 2.51 -2.21 9.75
C LEU A 58 2.70 -0.98 10.64
N PHE A 59 3.69 -0.13 10.35
CA PHE A 59 3.98 1.07 11.14
C PHE A 59 3.37 2.36 10.55
N ALA A 60 2.82 2.29 9.33
CA ALA A 60 2.44 3.49 8.59
C ALA A 60 1.37 4.33 9.31
N PRO A 61 0.20 3.77 9.72
CA PRO A 61 -0.84 4.55 10.39
C PRO A 61 -0.38 5.22 11.69
N GLY A 62 0.41 4.51 12.51
CA GLY A 62 0.92 5.03 13.78
C GLY A 62 1.92 6.18 13.59
N ILE A 63 2.90 6.00 12.69
CA ILE A 63 3.88 7.06 12.40
C ILE A 63 3.17 8.27 11.77
N TRP A 64 2.26 8.04 10.82
CA TRP A 64 1.51 9.11 10.18
C TRP A 64 0.71 9.95 11.15
N ILE A 65 -0.12 9.34 12.02
CA ILE A 65 -0.94 10.11 12.96
C ILE A 65 -0.07 10.85 13.98
N GLY A 66 1.01 10.22 14.47
CA GLY A 66 1.93 10.85 15.41
C GLY A 66 2.62 12.08 14.82
N VAL A 67 3.12 11.95 13.58
CA VAL A 67 3.75 13.06 12.86
C VAL A 67 2.72 14.15 12.52
N LEU A 68 1.52 13.78 12.09
CA LEU A 68 0.47 14.74 11.76
C LEU A 68 0.02 15.53 12.99
N GLU A 69 -0.15 14.89 14.15
CA GLU A 69 -0.47 15.54 15.43
C GLU A 69 0.68 16.47 15.88
N LEU A 70 1.94 16.04 15.78
CA LEU A 70 3.09 16.88 16.15
C LEU A 70 3.28 18.05 15.19
N ALA A 71 3.29 17.81 13.88
CA ALA A 71 3.56 18.82 12.86
C ALA A 71 2.46 19.90 12.78
N SER A 72 1.24 19.55 13.19
CA SER A 72 0.11 20.48 13.27
C SER A 72 -0.04 21.19 14.62
N ALA A 73 0.67 20.75 15.66
CA ALA A 73 0.56 21.33 16.99
C ALA A 73 1.02 22.79 17.07
N SER A 74 0.24 23.63 17.75
CA SER A 74 0.58 25.03 18.00
C SER A 74 1.71 25.16 19.02
N LEU A 75 2.65 26.07 18.78
CA LEU A 75 3.78 26.29 19.68
C LEU A 75 3.44 27.35 20.73
N LEU A 76 3.71 27.07 22.00
CA LEU A 76 3.69 28.05 23.09
C LEU A 76 5.13 28.48 23.38
N ASN A 77 5.46 29.75 23.18
CA ASN A 77 6.83 30.28 23.31
C ASN A 77 7.87 29.46 22.52
N GLY A 78 7.51 29.02 21.31
CA GLY A 78 8.36 28.21 20.44
C GLY A 78 8.50 26.73 20.86
N LYS A 79 7.82 26.28 21.91
CA LYS A 79 7.89 24.91 22.43
C LYS A 79 6.55 24.19 22.28
N LEU A 80 6.63 22.87 22.15
CA LEU A 80 5.47 21.98 22.24
C LEU A 80 5.07 21.82 23.70
N VAL A 81 3.76 21.75 23.95
CA VAL A 81 3.21 21.52 25.30
C VAL A 81 3.10 20.01 25.56
N ALA A 82 3.22 19.60 26.83
CA ALA A 82 3.15 18.19 27.23
C ALA A 82 1.89 17.46 26.74
N SER A 83 0.74 18.14 26.68
CA SER A 83 -0.51 17.57 26.17
C SER A 83 -0.44 17.19 24.68
N GLN A 84 0.32 17.94 23.88
CA GLN A 84 0.51 17.67 22.45
C GLN A 84 1.43 16.46 22.25
N TRP A 85 2.49 16.36 23.05
CA TRP A 85 3.34 15.18 23.10
C TRP A 85 2.56 13.94 23.51
N ALA A 86 1.83 14.01 24.63
CA ALA A 86 1.04 12.89 25.13
C ALA A 86 0.03 12.41 24.08
N ARG A 87 -0.67 13.33 23.41
CA ARG A 87 -1.62 13.00 22.35
C ARG A 87 -0.95 12.31 21.15
N ALA A 88 0.12 12.89 20.63
CA ALA A 88 0.83 12.34 19.48
C ALA A 88 1.45 10.97 19.77
N ILE A 89 2.06 10.82 20.95
CA ILE A 89 2.63 9.56 21.41
C ILE A 89 1.53 8.51 21.61
N ALA A 90 0.43 8.85 22.27
CA ALA A 90 -0.68 7.93 22.51
C ALA A 90 -1.25 7.39 21.18
N LEU A 91 -1.51 8.27 20.21
CA LEU A 91 -2.03 7.85 18.90
C LEU A 91 -0.98 7.10 18.08
N GLY A 92 0.28 7.53 18.12
CA GLY A 92 1.38 6.83 17.44
C GLY A 92 1.57 5.40 17.97
N ILE A 93 1.61 5.23 19.29
CA ILE A 93 1.67 3.93 19.95
C ILE A 93 0.42 3.11 19.64
N SER A 94 -0.77 3.72 19.59
CA SER A 94 -2.02 3.02 19.24
C SER A 94 -1.94 2.40 17.83
N GLY A 95 -1.40 3.11 16.85
CA GLY A 95 -1.26 2.59 15.49
C GLY A 95 -0.21 1.48 15.40
N ILE A 96 0.92 1.63 16.10
CA ILE A 96 1.94 0.59 16.21
C ILE A 96 1.39 -0.64 16.94
N PHE A 97 0.61 -0.45 18.00
CA PHE A 97 -0.07 -1.54 18.70
C PHE A 97 -0.98 -2.30 17.75
N GLY A 98 -1.82 -1.59 16.98
CA GLY A 98 -2.70 -2.20 15.99
C GLY A 98 -1.97 -2.98 14.89
N GLY A 99 -0.90 -2.44 14.33
CA GLY A 99 -0.18 -3.08 13.24
C GLY A 99 0.83 -4.16 13.67
N TYR A 100 1.47 -4.02 14.84
CA TYR A 100 2.54 -4.92 15.27
C TYR A 100 2.12 -5.88 16.38
N LEU A 101 1.43 -5.38 17.41
CA LEU A 101 1.16 -6.14 18.63
C LEU A 101 -0.16 -6.89 18.58
N LEU A 102 -1.23 -6.24 18.11
CA LEU A 102 -2.57 -6.84 18.06
C LEU A 102 -2.60 -8.17 17.29
N PRO A 103 -1.97 -8.31 16.10
CA PRO A 103 -1.91 -9.60 15.41
C PRO A 103 -1.30 -10.73 16.24
N LYS A 104 -0.38 -10.41 17.17
CA LYS A 104 0.26 -11.41 18.05
C LYS A 104 -0.65 -11.84 19.19
N PHE A 105 -1.59 -10.99 19.60
CA PHE A 105 -2.55 -11.29 20.65
C PHE A 105 -3.82 -11.97 20.14
N LEU A 106 -4.20 -11.79 18.87
CA LEU A 106 -5.41 -12.38 18.30
C LEU A 106 -5.46 -13.92 18.41
N PRO A 107 -4.38 -14.69 18.12
CA PRO A 107 -4.39 -16.14 18.29
C PRO A 107 -4.70 -16.57 19.73
N LEU A 108 -4.28 -15.77 20.72
CA LEU A 108 -4.51 -16.07 22.14
C LEU A 108 -5.98 -15.93 22.56
N LEU A 109 -6.79 -15.18 21.83
CA LEU A 109 -8.23 -15.07 22.10
C LEU A 109 -8.99 -16.34 21.71
N ASN A 110 -8.45 -17.10 20.75
CA ASN A 110 -9.10 -18.29 20.19
C ASN A 110 -8.53 -19.59 20.77
N ARG A 111 -7.67 -19.53 21.80
CA ARG A 111 -6.99 -20.71 22.36
C ARG A 111 -7.83 -21.44 23.42
N PRO A 112 -7.75 -22.77 23.52
CA PRO A 112 -8.26 -23.52 24.66
C PRO A 112 -7.51 -23.16 25.96
N ALA A 113 -8.21 -23.08 27.10
CA ALA A 113 -7.64 -22.65 28.38
C ALA A 113 -6.52 -23.55 28.96
N ALA A 114 -6.29 -24.73 28.38
CA ALA A 114 -5.35 -25.73 28.87
C ALA A 114 -3.87 -25.45 28.52
N ASP A 115 -3.57 -24.59 27.53
CA ASP A 115 -2.20 -24.31 27.03
C ASP A 115 -1.60 -23.03 27.64
N ALA A 116 -1.58 -22.92 28.97
CA ALA A 116 -1.08 -21.72 29.67
C ALA A 116 0.46 -21.66 29.79
N ALA A 117 1.13 -22.81 29.69
CA ALA A 117 2.58 -22.84 29.56
C ALA A 117 2.93 -22.36 28.15
N ASP A 118 3.87 -21.41 28.02
CA ASP A 118 4.44 -20.94 26.75
C ASP A 118 3.79 -19.75 26.01
N ILE A 119 2.88 -19.01 26.66
CA ILE A 119 2.28 -17.77 26.10
C ILE A 119 3.33 -16.78 25.60
N GLY A 120 4.42 -16.61 26.35
CA GLY A 120 5.51 -15.68 25.99
C GLY A 120 6.18 -16.04 24.67
N ASN A 121 6.48 -17.33 24.46
CA ASN A 121 7.08 -17.82 23.23
C ASN A 121 6.09 -17.81 22.06
N GLN A 122 4.82 -18.09 22.31
CA GLN A 122 3.77 -17.99 21.28
C GLN A 122 3.62 -16.55 20.78
N ILE A 123 3.56 -15.56 21.68
CA ILE A 123 3.51 -14.13 21.29
C ILE A 123 4.77 -13.74 20.53
N ALA A 124 5.95 -14.18 21.00
CA ALA A 124 7.22 -13.83 20.36
C ALA A 124 7.28 -14.32 18.91
N ASN A 125 6.75 -15.51 18.64
CA ASN A 125 6.80 -16.17 17.33
C ASN A 125 5.56 -15.97 16.45
N SER A 126 4.48 -15.35 16.97
CA SER A 126 3.27 -15.08 16.19
C SER A 126 3.42 -13.85 15.30
N GLY A 127 2.93 -13.95 14.06
CA GLY A 127 2.89 -12.85 13.09
C GLY A 127 4.27 -12.35 12.68
N VAL A 128 4.39 -11.04 12.41
CA VAL A 128 5.65 -10.39 11.98
C VAL A 128 6.59 -10.26 13.19
N THR A 129 7.77 -10.89 13.16
CA THR A 129 8.79 -10.82 14.23
C THR A 129 9.90 -9.80 13.91
N SER A 130 10.66 -9.36 14.92
CA SER A 130 11.81 -8.45 14.73
C SER A 130 12.91 -9.08 13.88
N GLU A 131 13.14 -10.37 14.11
CA GLU A 131 14.11 -11.20 13.40
C GLU A 131 13.68 -11.36 11.94
N PHE A 132 12.38 -11.55 11.71
CA PHE A 132 11.83 -11.59 10.37
C PHE A 132 12.00 -10.25 9.63
N VAL A 133 11.70 -9.11 10.27
CA VAL A 133 11.89 -7.79 9.62
C VAL A 133 13.37 -7.58 9.25
N ALA A 134 14.30 -8.04 10.10
CA ALA A 134 15.72 -8.03 9.78
C ALA A 134 16.08 -8.97 8.61
N GLY A 135 15.57 -10.22 8.64
CA GLY A 135 15.75 -11.23 7.59
C GLY A 135 15.22 -10.81 6.22
N ALA A 136 14.02 -10.23 6.19
CA ALA A 136 13.40 -9.70 4.98
C ALA A 136 14.28 -8.64 4.28
N VAL A 137 15.16 -7.97 5.02
CA VAL A 137 16.15 -7.01 4.48
C VAL A 137 17.48 -7.68 4.10
N SER A 138 17.88 -8.79 4.70
CA SER A 138 19.15 -9.49 4.42
C SER A 138 19.08 -10.63 3.40
N ASP A 139 17.97 -11.36 3.31
CA ASP A 139 17.97 -12.73 2.77
C ASP A 139 17.98 -12.84 1.24
N GLN A 140 17.83 -11.71 0.55
CA GLN A 140 17.82 -11.64 -0.90
C GLN A 140 18.72 -10.51 -1.39
N PRO A 141 19.48 -10.72 -2.48
CA PRO A 141 20.34 -9.69 -3.03
C PRO A 141 19.51 -8.48 -3.49
N LEU A 142 19.98 -7.29 -3.14
CA LEU A 142 19.35 -6.02 -3.53
C LEU A 142 19.66 -5.74 -5.01
N LEU A 143 18.63 -5.75 -5.86
CA LEU A 143 18.75 -5.48 -7.29
C LEU A 143 18.68 -3.97 -7.56
N TRP A 144 19.76 -3.26 -7.21
CA TRP A 144 19.85 -1.79 -7.28
C TRP A 144 19.56 -1.20 -8.67
N TYR A 145 19.86 -1.94 -9.74
CA TYR A 145 19.56 -1.50 -11.11
C TYR A 145 18.07 -1.26 -11.36
N ARG A 146 17.17 -1.85 -10.56
CA ARG A 146 15.72 -1.62 -10.64
C ARG A 146 15.32 -0.19 -10.26
N LEU A 147 16.18 0.55 -9.56
CA LEU A 147 15.94 1.95 -9.22
C LEU A 147 16.16 2.89 -10.42
N LEU A 148 16.94 2.45 -11.41
CA LEU A 148 17.30 3.18 -12.62
C LEU A 148 16.29 2.88 -13.75
N PRO A 149 16.29 3.66 -14.85
CA PRO A 149 15.51 3.36 -16.06
C PRO A 149 15.64 1.91 -16.49
N ASN A 150 14.50 1.23 -16.67
CA ASN A 150 14.45 -0.17 -17.05
C ASN A 150 13.19 -0.48 -17.87
N SER A 151 13.09 -1.69 -18.40
CA SER A 151 11.98 -2.12 -19.27
C SER A 151 10.62 -2.19 -18.57
N THR A 152 10.58 -2.31 -17.24
CA THR A 152 9.34 -2.41 -16.47
C THR A 152 8.82 -1.03 -16.07
N TYR A 153 9.69 -0.08 -15.74
CA TYR A 153 9.36 1.32 -15.51
C TYR A 153 10.37 2.20 -16.23
N GLY A 154 9.98 2.71 -17.40
CA GLY A 154 10.88 3.40 -18.33
C GLY A 154 11.66 4.58 -17.73
N ASN A 155 11.08 5.30 -16.77
CA ASN A 155 11.77 6.39 -16.07
C ASN A 155 12.71 5.89 -14.96
N GLY A 156 12.51 4.69 -14.44
CA GLY A 156 13.12 4.24 -13.20
C GLY A 156 12.53 4.92 -11.97
N ILE A 157 12.70 4.28 -10.82
CA ILE A 157 12.07 4.70 -9.57
C ILE A 157 12.63 6.04 -9.08
N LEU A 158 13.94 6.26 -9.20
CA LEU A 158 14.55 7.51 -8.74
C LEU A 158 14.03 8.72 -9.50
N VAL A 159 14.01 8.66 -10.83
CA VAL A 159 13.52 9.77 -11.67
C VAL A 159 12.01 9.94 -11.50
N GLY A 160 11.26 8.84 -11.52
CA GLY A 160 9.82 8.87 -11.29
C GLY A 160 9.47 9.50 -9.93
N LEU A 161 10.19 9.13 -8.88
CA LEU A 161 10.00 9.69 -7.55
C LEU A 161 10.33 11.18 -7.50
N LEU A 162 11.46 11.60 -8.08
CA LEU A 162 11.82 13.03 -8.16
C LEU A 162 10.72 13.84 -8.84
N ILE A 163 10.20 13.37 -9.98
CA ILE A 163 9.09 14.03 -10.68
C ILE A 163 7.86 14.15 -9.78
N ALA A 164 7.54 13.09 -9.03
CA ALA A 164 6.37 13.06 -8.15
C ALA A 164 6.50 14.02 -6.95
N VAL A 165 7.68 14.14 -6.32
CA VAL A 165 7.81 14.82 -5.02
C VAL A 165 8.45 16.18 -5.08
N VAL A 166 9.31 16.48 -6.06
CA VAL A 166 10.05 17.75 -6.12
C VAL A 166 9.14 18.97 -6.10
N PRO A 167 8.04 19.05 -6.88
CA PRO A 167 7.15 20.21 -6.81
C PRO A 167 6.60 20.47 -5.40
N LEU A 168 6.15 19.41 -4.72
CA LEU A 168 5.62 19.53 -3.37
C LEU A 168 6.72 19.88 -2.35
N LEU A 169 7.91 19.28 -2.47
CA LEU A 169 9.04 19.60 -1.61
C LEU A 169 9.44 21.07 -1.74
N ILE A 170 9.48 21.63 -2.95
CA ILE A 170 9.74 23.06 -3.17
C ILE A 170 8.72 23.91 -2.40
N VAL A 171 7.43 23.55 -2.44
CA VAL A 171 6.38 24.27 -1.70
C VAL A 171 6.64 24.22 -0.19
N LEU A 172 6.87 23.03 0.36
CA LEU A 172 7.09 22.82 1.79
C LEU A 172 8.34 23.55 2.30
N PHE A 173 9.45 23.44 1.58
CA PHE A 173 10.69 24.12 1.93
C PHE A 173 10.56 25.63 1.80
N TRP A 174 9.90 26.14 0.76
CA TRP A 174 9.67 27.57 0.61
C TRP A 174 8.83 28.12 1.78
N LEU A 175 7.75 27.44 2.17
CA LEU A 175 6.94 27.83 3.34
C LEU A 175 7.77 27.83 4.63
N ALA A 176 8.61 26.83 4.85
CA ALA A 176 9.45 26.72 6.04
C ALA A 176 10.59 27.78 6.08
N ILE A 177 11.26 28.02 4.95
CA ILE A 177 12.39 28.96 4.84
C ILE A 177 11.88 30.40 4.97
N THR A 178 10.75 30.74 4.34
CA THR A 178 10.13 32.06 4.43
C THR A 178 9.38 32.31 5.74
N LYS A 179 9.48 31.38 6.71
CA LYS A 179 8.81 31.46 8.03
C LYS A 179 7.29 31.56 7.97
N LYS A 180 6.70 31.22 6.83
CA LYS A 180 5.24 31.12 6.64
C LYS A 180 4.67 29.85 7.29
N TRP A 181 5.53 28.86 7.50
CA TRP A 181 5.27 27.68 8.30
C TRP A 181 6.37 27.50 9.34
N ILE A 182 6.03 27.77 10.61
CA ILE A 182 7.00 27.79 11.71
C ILE A 182 6.96 26.44 12.43
N LEU A 183 8.09 25.74 12.39
CA LEU A 183 8.28 24.45 13.06
C LEU A 183 9.44 24.54 14.05
N ASN A 184 9.26 23.94 15.22
CA ASN A 184 10.37 23.74 16.15
C ASN A 184 11.26 22.56 15.70
N ILE A 185 12.36 22.32 16.42
CA ILE A 185 13.30 21.26 16.08
C ILE A 185 12.66 19.86 16.12
N TRP A 186 11.80 19.58 17.09
CA TRP A 186 11.15 18.28 17.26
C TRP A 186 10.15 17.96 16.16
N GLN A 187 9.37 18.95 15.73
CA GLN A 187 8.46 18.81 14.59
C GLN A 187 9.23 18.52 13.30
N LYS A 188 10.35 19.23 13.08
CA LYS A 188 11.24 18.97 11.93
C LYS A 188 11.83 17.57 11.98
N LEU A 189 12.35 17.15 13.14
CA LEU A 189 12.93 15.82 13.32
C LEU A 189 11.88 14.72 13.11
N ALA A 190 10.67 14.87 13.63
CA ALA A 190 9.58 13.90 13.42
C ALA A 190 9.22 13.77 11.93
N MET A 191 9.08 14.90 11.24
CA MET A 191 8.74 14.93 9.82
C MET A 191 9.85 14.39 8.91
N ILE A 192 11.08 14.89 9.08
CA ILE A 192 12.22 14.47 8.28
C ILE A 192 12.57 13.01 8.58
N GLY A 193 12.61 12.63 9.87
CA GLY A 193 12.94 11.28 10.30
C GLY A 193 11.95 10.24 9.77
N SER A 194 10.64 10.47 9.92
CA SER A 194 9.62 9.57 9.37
C SER A 194 9.66 9.50 7.84
N SER A 195 9.85 10.63 7.17
CA SER A 195 9.96 10.68 5.71
C SER A 195 11.18 9.91 5.20
N LEU A 196 12.35 10.07 5.84
CA LEU A 196 13.55 9.32 5.50
C LEU A 196 13.40 7.82 5.78
N ALA A 197 12.73 7.45 6.88
CA ALA A 197 12.45 6.06 7.19
C ALA A 197 11.58 5.40 6.10
N PHE A 198 10.46 6.02 5.73
CA PHE A 198 9.60 5.49 4.67
C PHE A 198 10.26 5.52 3.29
N LEU A 199 11.06 6.54 2.98
CA LEU A 199 11.84 6.61 1.74
C LEU A 199 12.82 5.43 1.67
N THR A 200 13.56 5.18 2.74
CA THR A 200 14.55 4.10 2.81
C THR A 200 13.90 2.73 2.66
N VAL A 201 12.83 2.48 3.41
CA VAL A 201 12.07 1.21 3.33
C VAL A 201 11.50 1.02 1.92
N GLY A 202 10.93 2.07 1.32
CA GLY A 202 10.37 2.01 -0.03
C GLY A 202 11.41 1.73 -1.12
N LEU A 203 12.60 2.34 -1.02
CA LEU A 203 13.72 2.07 -1.94
C LEU A 203 14.25 0.63 -1.79
N ILE A 204 14.40 0.13 -0.56
CA ILE A 204 14.82 -1.26 -0.32
C ILE A 204 13.78 -2.23 -0.89
N ALA A 205 12.50 -2.03 -0.58
CA ALA A 205 11.40 -2.85 -1.10
C ALA A 205 11.37 -2.86 -2.64
N SER A 206 11.63 -1.71 -3.25
CA SER A 206 11.72 -1.54 -4.69
C SER A 206 12.79 -2.40 -5.36
N THR A 207 13.94 -2.58 -4.69
CA THR A 207 15.02 -3.45 -5.19
C THR A 207 14.73 -4.94 -5.02
N LYS A 208 13.89 -5.34 -4.06
CA LYS A 208 13.65 -6.75 -3.71
C LYS A 208 12.37 -7.35 -4.31
N ILE A 209 11.22 -6.94 -3.78
CA ILE A 209 9.96 -7.71 -3.77
C ILE A 209 9.23 -7.65 -5.13
N GLY A 210 9.73 -6.85 -6.09
CA GLY A 210 9.15 -6.67 -7.42
C GLY A 210 8.56 -5.27 -7.57
N GLY A 211 9.42 -4.26 -7.64
CA GLY A 211 9.04 -2.85 -7.57
C GLY A 211 9.46 -1.98 -8.73
N GLY A 212 10.12 -2.54 -9.74
CA GLY A 212 10.65 -1.79 -10.87
C GLY A 212 9.59 -1.36 -11.89
N GLY A 213 8.29 -1.53 -11.63
CA GLY A 213 7.21 -1.23 -12.59
C GLY A 213 6.47 0.09 -12.35
N ASP A 214 6.52 0.62 -11.14
CA ASP A 214 5.88 1.89 -10.76
C ASP A 214 6.48 2.42 -9.42
N LEU A 215 5.77 3.32 -8.74
CA LEU A 215 6.17 3.90 -7.46
C LEU A 215 5.45 3.32 -6.24
N HIS A 216 4.73 2.20 -6.34
CA HIS A 216 3.84 1.72 -5.26
C HIS A 216 4.58 1.40 -3.95
N ASN A 217 5.84 0.99 -4.02
CA ASN A 217 6.65 0.76 -2.81
C ASN A 217 6.97 2.07 -2.07
N MET A 218 6.80 3.21 -2.74
CA MET A 218 6.99 4.54 -2.17
C MET A 218 5.71 5.10 -1.52
N ASP A 219 4.59 4.37 -1.53
CA ASP A 219 3.29 4.86 -1.06
C ASP A 219 3.34 5.42 0.37
N MET A 220 4.04 4.74 1.27
CA MET A 220 4.17 5.20 2.66
C MET A 220 4.79 6.59 2.77
N PHE A 221 5.81 6.83 1.95
CA PHE A 221 6.51 8.10 1.86
C PHE A 221 5.65 9.16 1.16
N LEU A 222 5.02 8.82 0.03
CA LEU A 222 4.18 9.75 -0.74
C LEU A 222 2.96 10.23 0.07
N ILE A 223 2.27 9.32 0.77
CA ILE A 223 1.17 9.65 1.67
C ILE A 223 1.69 10.46 2.87
N GLY A 224 2.85 10.11 3.41
CA GLY A 224 3.51 10.88 4.47
C GLY A 224 3.78 12.34 4.06
N LEU A 225 4.24 12.56 2.83
CA LEU A 225 4.41 13.91 2.25
C LEU A 225 3.07 14.62 2.05
N ALA A 226 2.01 13.91 1.65
CA ALA A 226 0.67 14.50 1.59
C ALA A 226 0.18 14.96 2.97
N PHE A 227 0.43 14.19 4.03
CA PHE A 227 0.12 14.60 5.41
C PHE A 227 0.99 15.77 5.88
N ALA A 228 2.26 15.83 5.48
CA ALA A 228 3.09 17.01 5.68
C ALA A 228 2.52 18.26 4.99
N ALA A 229 1.98 18.10 3.77
CA ALA A 229 1.29 19.17 3.06
C ALA A 229 0.02 19.63 3.77
N VAL A 230 -0.78 18.70 4.30
CA VAL A 230 -1.96 19.02 5.12
C VAL A 230 -1.56 19.79 6.38
N ALA A 231 -0.49 19.37 7.07
CA ALA A 231 0.02 20.06 8.24
C ALA A 231 0.51 21.48 7.90
N ALA A 232 1.26 21.64 6.80
CA ALA A 232 1.73 22.93 6.31
C ALA A 232 0.56 23.86 5.91
N TRP A 233 -0.44 23.31 5.23
CA TRP A 233 -1.66 24.02 4.85
C TRP A 233 -2.40 24.54 6.08
N TYR A 234 -2.56 23.70 7.10
CA TYR A 234 -3.24 24.06 8.34
C TYR A 234 -2.47 25.11 9.16
N ASN A 235 -1.14 25.02 9.20
CA ASN A 235 -0.27 25.92 9.98
C ASN A 235 0.25 27.12 9.19
N GLY A 236 -0.65 27.82 8.48
CA GLY A 236 -0.37 29.10 7.83
C GLY A 236 -0.22 29.06 6.31
N GLY A 237 -0.02 27.87 5.72
CA GLY A 237 0.06 27.71 4.27
C GLY A 237 -1.24 28.12 3.55
N ARG A 238 -2.40 27.86 4.16
CA ARG A 238 -3.71 28.25 3.63
C ARG A 238 -3.80 29.76 3.36
N ASP A 239 -3.47 30.58 4.36
CA ASP A 239 -3.63 32.04 4.27
C ASP A 239 -2.71 32.63 3.19
N VAL A 240 -1.53 32.06 3.04
CA VAL A 240 -0.55 32.41 2.01
C VAL A 240 -1.05 32.08 0.61
N VAL A 241 -1.67 30.91 0.43
CA VAL A 241 -2.15 30.47 -0.88
C VAL A 241 -3.42 31.21 -1.29
N LEU A 242 -4.35 31.42 -0.34
CA LEU A 242 -5.60 32.14 -0.60
C LEU A 242 -5.36 33.65 -0.82
N SER A 243 -4.31 34.22 -0.22
CA SER A 243 -3.87 35.61 -0.48
C SER A 243 -3.02 35.70 -1.75
N SER A 244 -3.52 35.15 -2.86
CA SER A 244 -2.78 34.87 -4.11
C SER A 244 -2.11 36.09 -4.78
N GLY A 245 -2.54 37.31 -4.43
CA GLY A 245 -1.92 38.57 -4.89
C GLY A 245 -0.48 38.75 -4.40
N GLN A 246 -0.07 38.07 -3.33
CA GLN A 246 1.27 38.17 -2.74
C GLN A 246 2.20 37.01 -3.12
N LEU A 247 1.73 36.05 -3.92
CA LEU A 247 2.54 34.92 -4.36
C LEU A 247 3.36 35.26 -5.61
N PRO A 248 4.68 35.03 -5.60
CA PRO A 248 5.49 35.08 -6.81
C PRO A 248 4.93 34.17 -7.91
N VAL A 249 5.03 34.60 -9.17
CA VAL A 249 4.48 33.84 -10.31
C VAL A 249 5.03 32.42 -10.39
N TRP A 250 6.34 32.25 -10.18
CA TRP A 250 6.98 30.93 -10.18
C TRP A 250 6.38 29.99 -9.12
N MET A 251 5.99 30.52 -7.96
CA MET A 251 5.40 29.72 -6.88
C MET A 251 3.99 29.26 -7.23
N LYS A 252 3.22 30.08 -7.96
CA LYS A 252 1.92 29.67 -8.50
C LYS A 252 2.08 28.51 -9.49
N VAL A 253 3.07 28.59 -10.37
CA VAL A 253 3.40 27.50 -11.31
C VAL A 253 3.77 26.23 -10.56
N VAL A 254 4.62 26.31 -9.54
CA VAL A 254 5.01 25.15 -8.72
C VAL A 254 3.81 24.54 -7.96
N LEU A 255 2.93 25.36 -7.40
CA LEU A 255 1.71 24.88 -6.74
C LEU A 255 0.81 24.11 -7.71
N ILE A 256 0.58 24.67 -8.90
CA ILE A 256 -0.18 24.00 -9.97
C ILE A 256 0.51 22.69 -10.34
N ALA A 257 1.83 22.70 -10.55
CA ALA A 257 2.61 21.52 -10.89
C ALA A 257 2.53 20.43 -9.81
N SER A 258 2.50 20.80 -8.52
CA SER A 258 2.39 19.87 -7.40
C SER A 258 1.08 19.08 -7.35
N ILE A 259 0.02 19.62 -7.95
CA ILE A 259 -1.28 18.94 -8.07
C ILE A 259 -1.35 18.19 -9.40
N ILE A 260 -0.97 18.85 -10.49
CA ILE A 260 -1.13 18.29 -11.84
C ILE A 260 -0.17 17.13 -12.07
N ILE A 261 1.14 17.28 -11.80
CA ILE A 261 2.15 16.28 -12.16
C ILE A 261 1.85 14.89 -11.56
N PRO A 262 1.57 14.75 -10.25
CA PRO A 262 1.21 13.46 -9.68
C PRO A 262 -0.11 12.90 -10.24
N ALA A 263 -1.04 13.78 -10.64
CA ALA A 263 -2.31 13.38 -11.23
C ALA A 263 -2.20 12.96 -12.71
N LEU A 264 -1.17 13.39 -13.45
CA LEU A 264 -1.02 13.09 -14.88
C LEU A 264 -0.93 11.59 -15.17
N GLY A 265 -0.19 10.83 -14.36
CA GLY A 265 -0.04 9.38 -14.52
C GLY A 265 -1.37 8.64 -14.38
N PRO A 266 -2.03 8.73 -13.21
CA PRO A 266 -3.37 8.20 -13.00
C PRO A 266 -4.36 8.69 -14.05
N TRP A 267 -4.38 10.00 -14.37
CA TRP A 267 -5.29 10.55 -15.40
C TRP A 267 -5.09 9.87 -16.76
N ARG A 268 -3.85 9.69 -17.21
CA ARG A 268 -3.58 8.96 -18.46
C ARG A 268 -4.09 7.52 -18.41
N GLN A 269 -4.07 6.87 -17.23
CA GLN A 269 -4.63 5.53 -17.01
C GLN A 269 -6.16 5.52 -16.82
N MET A 270 -6.77 6.66 -16.44
CA MET A 270 -8.22 6.84 -16.31
C MET A 270 -8.91 7.07 -17.66
N ARG A 271 -8.17 7.46 -18.70
CA ARG A 271 -8.68 7.40 -20.06
C ARG A 271 -9.05 5.94 -20.33
N SER A 272 -10.25 5.69 -20.86
CA SER A 272 -10.52 4.40 -21.48
C SER A 272 -9.36 4.15 -22.43
N PHE A 273 -8.54 3.13 -22.15
CA PHE A 273 -7.42 2.79 -23.01
C PHE A 273 -7.99 2.58 -24.41
N GLN A 274 -7.93 3.59 -25.27
CA GLN A 274 -7.87 3.37 -26.70
C GLN A 274 -6.48 2.79 -26.88
N PHE A 275 -6.40 1.46 -26.83
CA PHE A 275 -5.17 0.70 -26.89
C PHE A 275 -4.27 1.06 -28.10
N ALA A 276 -4.80 1.82 -29.06
CA ALA A 276 -4.06 2.52 -30.09
C ALA A 276 -2.88 3.38 -29.55
N GLU A 277 -2.95 3.96 -28.35
CA GLU A 277 -1.87 4.83 -27.82
C GLU A 277 -0.65 4.06 -27.26
N GLN A 278 -0.74 2.74 -27.05
CA GLN A 278 0.36 1.87 -26.58
C GLN A 278 0.64 0.69 -27.51
N ALA A 279 0.16 0.77 -28.75
CA ALA A 279 0.18 -0.34 -29.68
C ALA A 279 1.60 -0.89 -29.90
N SER A 280 2.63 -0.04 -29.97
CA SER A 280 4.04 -0.47 -30.05
C SER A 280 4.52 -1.28 -28.84
N SER A 281 4.10 -0.92 -27.62
CA SER A 281 4.47 -1.66 -26.40
C SER A 281 3.70 -2.96 -26.26
N LEU A 282 2.43 -2.96 -26.68
CA LEU A 282 1.57 -4.14 -26.70
C LEU A 282 2.03 -5.14 -27.76
N VAL A 283 2.50 -4.68 -28.92
CA VAL A 283 3.10 -5.52 -29.97
C VAL A 283 4.28 -6.31 -29.41
N VAL A 284 5.14 -5.64 -28.64
CA VAL A 284 6.31 -6.27 -28.00
C VAL A 284 5.90 -7.21 -26.86
N LEU A 285 4.86 -6.88 -26.08
CA LEU A 285 4.41 -7.70 -24.96
C LEU A 285 3.58 -8.93 -25.39
N THR A 286 2.96 -8.88 -26.57
CA THR A 286 2.07 -9.93 -27.08
C THR A 286 2.66 -10.69 -28.26
N ASP A 287 3.90 -10.38 -28.65
CA ASP A 287 4.57 -10.88 -29.85
C ASP A 287 3.71 -10.74 -31.12
N ALA A 288 2.88 -9.70 -31.19
CA ALA A 288 2.00 -9.45 -32.31
C ALA A 288 2.82 -8.96 -33.52
N PRO A 289 2.52 -9.39 -34.76
CA PRO A 289 3.29 -8.99 -35.93
C PRO A 289 3.17 -7.49 -36.25
N ASP A 290 2.03 -6.86 -35.94
CA ASP A 290 1.82 -5.41 -36.11
C ASP A 290 0.72 -4.85 -35.19
N GLU A 291 0.60 -3.52 -35.13
CA GLU A 291 -0.39 -2.83 -34.31
C GLU A 291 -1.85 -3.13 -34.71
N LYS A 292 -2.11 -3.52 -35.97
CA LYS A 292 -3.45 -3.88 -36.44
C LYS A 292 -3.86 -5.29 -36.01
N SER A 293 -2.88 -6.14 -35.71
CA SER A 293 -3.06 -7.50 -35.20
C SER A 293 -3.24 -7.57 -33.67
N LEU A 294 -3.21 -6.42 -32.99
CA LEU A 294 -3.47 -6.33 -31.55
C LEU A 294 -4.95 -6.59 -31.27
N ASP A 295 -5.27 -7.84 -30.96
CA ASP A 295 -6.58 -8.23 -30.45
C ASP A 295 -6.62 -7.97 -28.94
N LEU A 296 -7.21 -6.83 -28.58
CA LEU A 296 -7.11 -6.19 -27.26
C LEU A 296 -7.92 -6.90 -26.18
N LEU A 297 -8.95 -7.59 -26.64
CA LEU A 297 -9.67 -8.58 -25.87
C LEU A 297 -9.47 -9.90 -26.63
N PRO A 298 -9.15 -10.99 -25.92
CA PRO A 298 -9.20 -12.30 -26.55
C PRO A 298 -10.59 -12.48 -27.17
N SER A 299 -10.64 -12.99 -28.41
CA SER A 299 -11.90 -13.34 -29.07
C SER A 299 -12.78 -14.20 -28.15
N ASP A 300 -14.10 -14.13 -28.33
CA ASP A 300 -15.03 -14.98 -27.57
C ASP A 300 -14.65 -16.46 -27.70
N GLU A 301 -14.15 -16.90 -28.87
CA GLU A 301 -13.61 -18.25 -29.06
C GLU A 301 -12.40 -18.53 -28.16
N LYS A 302 -11.45 -17.61 -28.03
CA LYS A 302 -10.27 -17.77 -27.18
C LYS A 302 -10.65 -17.75 -25.70
N VAL A 303 -11.61 -16.92 -25.31
CA VAL A 303 -12.15 -16.88 -23.94
C VAL A 303 -12.88 -18.18 -23.63
N ASN A 304 -13.80 -18.61 -24.48
CA ASN A 304 -14.57 -19.84 -24.30
C ASN A 304 -13.64 -21.05 -24.28
N ARG A 305 -12.65 -21.13 -25.16
CA ARG A 305 -11.65 -22.21 -25.15
C ARG A 305 -10.83 -22.22 -23.86
N ALA A 306 -10.48 -21.06 -23.31
CA ALA A 306 -9.78 -20.99 -22.03
C ALA A 306 -10.68 -21.43 -20.87
N LEU A 307 -11.95 -21.03 -20.86
CA LEU A 307 -12.94 -21.45 -19.87
C LEU A 307 -13.24 -22.95 -19.96
N GLU A 308 -13.41 -23.49 -21.17
CA GLU A 308 -13.57 -24.92 -21.44
C GLU A 308 -12.37 -25.68 -20.90
N LYS A 309 -11.15 -25.25 -21.25
CA LYS A 309 -9.93 -25.89 -20.74
C LYS A 309 -9.88 -25.88 -19.21
N ILE A 310 -10.16 -24.74 -18.57
CA ILE A 310 -10.19 -24.67 -17.10
C ILE A 310 -11.27 -25.61 -16.54
N THR A 311 -12.43 -25.67 -17.17
CA THR A 311 -13.55 -26.54 -16.74
C THR A 311 -13.18 -28.01 -16.87
N ASP A 312 -12.52 -28.40 -17.96
CA ASP A 312 -12.06 -29.77 -18.21
C ASP A 312 -10.99 -30.18 -17.20
N GLU A 313 -10.00 -29.33 -16.95
CA GLU A 313 -8.96 -29.58 -15.93
C GLU A 313 -9.56 -29.67 -14.53
N VAL A 314 -10.57 -28.84 -14.22
CA VAL A 314 -11.33 -28.94 -12.96
C VAL A 314 -12.07 -30.27 -12.90
N ALA A 315 -12.73 -30.70 -13.98
CA ALA A 315 -13.46 -31.96 -14.01
C ALA A 315 -12.53 -33.16 -13.77
N VAL A 316 -11.37 -33.19 -14.44
CA VAL A 316 -10.35 -34.23 -14.25
C VAL A 316 -9.80 -34.20 -12.83
N ALA A 317 -9.37 -33.03 -12.33
CA ALA A 317 -8.83 -32.92 -10.98
C ALA A 317 -9.86 -33.28 -9.90
N ASN A 318 -11.15 -33.05 -10.15
CA ASN A 318 -12.23 -33.39 -9.23
C ASN A 318 -12.50 -34.91 -9.15
N GLU A 319 -12.02 -35.70 -10.12
CA GLU A 319 -11.98 -37.17 -10.01
C GLU A 319 -10.86 -37.65 -9.08
N GLU A 320 -9.77 -36.88 -8.99
CA GLU A 320 -8.58 -37.22 -8.20
C GLU A 320 -8.63 -36.67 -6.76
N GLY A 321 -9.42 -35.64 -6.49
CA GLY A 321 -9.57 -35.05 -5.16
C GLY A 321 -10.29 -33.70 -5.15
N GLU A 322 -10.21 -33.00 -4.01
CA GLU A 322 -10.80 -31.66 -3.90
C GLU A 322 -10.02 -30.64 -4.74
N VAL A 323 -10.73 -29.92 -5.61
CA VAL A 323 -10.14 -28.86 -6.44
C VAL A 323 -10.09 -27.55 -5.67
N LEU A 324 -8.95 -26.86 -5.75
CA LEU A 324 -8.72 -25.59 -5.08
C LEU A 324 -8.22 -24.52 -6.04
N PHE A 325 -8.94 -23.40 -6.11
CA PHE A 325 -8.49 -22.22 -6.84
C PHE A 325 -7.62 -21.34 -5.94
N LEU A 326 -6.34 -21.20 -6.25
CA LEU A 326 -5.43 -20.24 -5.57
C LEU A 326 -5.49 -18.84 -6.21
N ASP A 327 -5.66 -18.80 -7.52
CA ASP A 327 -5.74 -17.60 -8.37
C ASP A 327 -7.03 -17.66 -9.20
N GLN A 328 -7.39 -16.56 -9.87
CA GLN A 328 -8.56 -16.46 -10.75
C GLN A 328 -9.91 -16.82 -10.11
N ARG A 329 -10.02 -16.69 -8.79
CA ARG A 329 -11.20 -17.05 -7.97
C ARG A 329 -12.48 -16.32 -8.36
N GLN A 330 -12.36 -15.19 -9.05
CA GLN A 330 -13.52 -14.50 -9.61
C GLN A 330 -14.35 -15.39 -10.56
N LEU A 331 -13.73 -16.41 -11.18
CA LEU A 331 -14.44 -17.38 -12.01
C LEU A 331 -15.49 -18.18 -11.21
N LEU A 332 -15.18 -18.50 -9.94
CA LEU A 332 -16.13 -19.13 -9.02
C LEU A 332 -17.20 -18.14 -8.57
N THR A 333 -16.80 -16.93 -8.18
CA THR A 333 -17.72 -15.89 -7.68
C THR A 333 -18.77 -15.48 -8.71
N PHE A 334 -18.38 -15.39 -9.99
CA PHE A 334 -19.28 -15.01 -11.07
C PHE A 334 -19.98 -16.20 -11.73
N GLY A 335 -19.73 -17.43 -11.26
CA GLY A 335 -20.40 -18.64 -11.75
C GLY A 335 -19.95 -19.12 -13.12
N TYR A 336 -18.75 -18.74 -13.58
CA TYR A 336 -18.14 -19.28 -14.79
C TYR A 336 -17.62 -20.70 -14.58
N ILE A 337 -17.16 -21.02 -13.37
CA ILE A 337 -16.83 -22.37 -12.93
C ILE A 337 -17.73 -22.70 -11.74
N THR A 338 -18.37 -23.86 -11.78
CA THR A 338 -19.34 -24.32 -10.77
C THR A 338 -18.93 -25.67 -10.18
N GLY A 339 -19.44 -26.02 -9.01
CA GLY A 339 -19.15 -27.30 -8.37
C GLY A 339 -17.86 -27.35 -7.56
N VAL A 340 -17.12 -26.24 -7.49
CA VAL A 340 -15.92 -26.08 -6.66
C VAL A 340 -16.19 -25.04 -5.57
N PRO A 341 -15.94 -25.33 -4.29
CA PRO A 341 -16.12 -24.36 -3.21
C PRO A 341 -15.07 -23.26 -3.28
N LEU A 342 -15.48 -22.02 -3.02
CA LEU A 342 -14.55 -20.92 -2.78
C LEU A 342 -14.01 -21.03 -1.36
N VAL A 343 -12.73 -21.38 -1.22
CA VAL A 343 -12.05 -21.48 0.09
C VAL A 343 -11.20 -20.23 0.34
N PRO A 344 -11.65 -19.26 1.16
CA PRO A 344 -10.99 -17.96 1.29
C PRO A 344 -9.51 -18.03 1.67
N GLU A 345 -9.13 -19.00 2.50
CA GLU A 345 -7.83 -19.13 3.15
C GLU A 345 -6.67 -19.33 2.17
N TYR A 346 -6.94 -19.77 0.93
CA TYR A 346 -5.91 -20.06 -0.06
C TYR A 346 -5.74 -18.96 -1.13
N GLU A 347 -6.06 -17.71 -0.80
CA GLU A 347 -5.89 -16.61 -1.74
C GLU A 347 -4.41 -16.35 -1.99
N LYS A 348 -3.99 -16.30 -3.27
CA LYS A 348 -2.60 -16.18 -3.67
C LYS A 348 -1.84 -15.04 -2.98
N LYS A 349 -2.40 -13.84 -2.86
CA LYS A 349 -1.70 -12.71 -2.21
C LYS A 349 -1.59 -12.93 -0.71
N VAL A 350 -2.60 -13.49 -0.05
CA VAL A 350 -2.54 -13.88 1.36
C VAL A 350 -1.44 -14.94 1.54
N LEU A 351 -1.47 -16.02 0.75
CA LEU A 351 -0.43 -17.06 0.79
C LEU A 351 0.97 -16.47 0.57
N MET A 352 1.13 -15.58 -0.41
CA MET A 352 2.41 -14.90 -0.66
C MET A 352 2.80 -13.98 0.51
N ASN A 353 1.86 -13.24 1.11
CA ASN A 353 2.12 -12.37 2.24
C ASN A 353 2.55 -13.18 3.47
N GLU A 354 1.85 -14.26 3.78
CA GLU A 354 2.16 -15.15 4.91
C GLU A 354 3.47 -15.92 4.70
N ALA A 355 3.73 -16.36 3.47
CA ALA A 355 5.00 -16.99 3.10
C ALA A 355 6.15 -15.99 3.22
N LEU A 356 5.95 -14.78 2.68
CA LEU A 356 6.93 -13.70 2.78
C LEU A 356 7.11 -13.23 4.21
N SER A 357 6.10 -13.35 5.10
CA SER A 357 6.21 -13.02 6.52
C SER A 357 6.77 -14.15 7.39
N GLY A 358 7.13 -15.29 6.80
CA GLY A 358 7.65 -16.45 7.52
C GLY A 358 6.64 -17.10 8.46
N ASN A 359 5.34 -16.94 8.24
CA ASN A 359 4.29 -17.47 9.11
C ASN A 359 4.12 -18.98 8.91
N ALA A 360 5.06 -19.78 9.42
CA ALA A 360 5.04 -21.23 9.28
C ALA A 360 3.79 -21.88 9.90
N GLU A 361 3.24 -21.29 10.96
CA GLU A 361 2.02 -21.76 11.62
C GLU A 361 0.81 -21.69 10.69
N TYR A 362 0.68 -20.60 9.92
CA TYR A 362 -0.38 -20.45 8.92
C TYR A 362 -0.34 -21.57 7.86
N PHE A 363 0.83 -22.13 7.54
CA PHE A 363 0.95 -23.25 6.60
C PHE A 363 0.76 -24.64 7.21
N GLN A 364 0.73 -24.79 8.55
CA GLN A 364 0.58 -26.08 9.21
C GLN A 364 -0.72 -26.83 8.82
N PRO A 365 -1.89 -26.18 8.74
CA PRO A 365 -3.12 -26.83 8.28
C PRO A 365 -3.00 -27.32 6.83
N PHE A 366 -2.30 -26.57 5.97
CA PHE A 366 -2.11 -26.90 4.56
C PHE A 366 -1.21 -28.11 4.35
N ILE A 367 -0.16 -28.27 5.17
CA ILE A 367 0.72 -29.45 5.13
C ILE A 367 -0.05 -30.74 5.46
N LYS A 368 -1.07 -30.66 6.33
CA LYS A 368 -1.93 -31.81 6.67
C LYS A 368 -2.98 -32.11 5.60
N THR A 369 -3.44 -31.09 4.85
CA THR A 369 -4.40 -31.23 3.74
C THR A 369 -3.72 -31.58 2.41
N TRP A 370 -2.39 -31.41 2.32
CA TRP A 370 -1.57 -31.87 1.20
C TRP A 370 -0.89 -33.20 1.59
N PRO A 371 -1.53 -34.37 1.39
CA PRO A 371 -0.78 -35.62 1.48
C PRO A 371 0.36 -35.53 0.48
N GLN A 372 1.55 -36.00 0.89
CA GLN A 372 2.80 -35.96 0.13
C GLN A 372 2.58 -36.16 -1.38
N ALA A 373 2.48 -35.07 -2.14
CA ALA A 373 2.59 -35.13 -3.58
C ALA A 373 4.06 -35.42 -3.89
N GLY A 374 4.37 -36.70 -4.05
CA GLY A 374 5.60 -37.21 -4.65
C GLY A 374 6.88 -36.87 -3.90
N SER A 375 7.33 -37.78 -3.04
CA SER A 375 8.79 -38.02 -2.97
C SER A 375 9.21 -38.63 -4.31
N PRO A 376 10.31 -38.18 -4.95
CA PRO A 376 10.82 -38.82 -6.16
C PRO A 376 11.19 -40.30 -5.96
#